data_AF-A0AAJ1LZU1-F1
#
_entry.id   AF-A0AAJ1LZU1-F1
#
_cell.length_a   1.000
_cell.length_b   1.000
_cell.length_c   1.000
_cell.angle_alpha   90.00
_cell.angle_beta   90.00
_cell.angle_gamma   90.00
#
_symmetry.space_group_name_H-M   'P 1'
#
loop_
_entity.id
_entity.type
_entity.pdbx_description
1 polymer ?
#
loop_
_entity_poly.entity_id
_entity_poly.type
_entity_poly.pdbx_seq_one_letter_code
_entity_poly.pdbx_strand_id
1 'polypeptide(L)'
;MSWGRWWFALQASGGAVWWLLVPTVPIVRTATLGSLDPVPVAALDVPLFVVASALAAAGLRWSAVVATGWTVLVLLGTAAWATVTREAGWGVVAMTAATVGSVLALCHVLLGRVPTELVTSGPLRFRTADPDAGPVRHLLGTAVQIVVFWGLFLGVLPLLIAAAETRWRLRPPLPDAVVQVVSGTGLVVFVLASLLGLASAVSMSTRGGGTPLPSAMPNRLVVAGPYRVVRNPMALAGLTQGAAVGLVAASWTVLVYAVAGSVVWNCVVRPLEERDLEQRFGDDFRRYAAAVRCWVPRLRPVPRS
;
A
#
# COMPACT_ATOMS: atom_id res chain seq x y z
N MET A 1 16.12 21.83 -6.02
CA MET A 1 14.72 21.60 -6.46
C MET A 1 13.99 20.80 -5.38
N SER A 2 12.73 21.13 -5.05
CA SER A 2 11.94 20.33 -4.09
C SER A 2 11.65 18.93 -4.66
N TRP A 3 11.38 17.96 -3.78
CA TRP A 3 11.06 16.58 -4.20
C TRP A 3 9.92 16.51 -5.21
N GLY A 4 8.82 17.24 -4.97
CA GLY A 4 7.69 17.28 -5.92
C GLY A 4 8.08 17.83 -7.31
N ARG A 5 8.95 18.86 -7.36
CA ARG A 5 9.47 19.37 -8.65
C ARG A 5 10.39 18.37 -9.35
N TRP A 6 11.16 17.60 -8.58
CA TRP A 6 11.99 16.51 -9.10
C TRP A 6 11.14 15.39 -9.72
N TRP A 7 10.03 15.01 -9.07
CA TRP A 7 9.10 14.04 -9.64
C TRP A 7 8.55 14.49 -10.99
N PHE A 8 8.09 15.75 -11.09
CA PHE A 8 7.58 16.26 -12.37
C PHE A 8 8.68 16.35 -13.46
N ALA A 9 9.94 16.58 -13.09
CA ALA A 9 11.06 16.51 -14.04
C ALA A 9 11.25 15.08 -14.58
N LEU A 10 11.22 14.09 -13.68
CA LEU A 10 11.28 12.67 -14.04
C LEU A 10 10.09 12.26 -14.91
N GLN A 11 8.89 12.69 -14.56
CA GLN A 11 7.67 12.41 -15.32
C GLN A 11 7.70 13.02 -16.72
N ALA A 12 8.14 14.27 -16.86
CA ALA A 12 8.31 14.92 -18.16
C ALA A 12 9.32 14.16 -19.03
N SER A 13 10.47 13.81 -18.45
CA SER A 13 11.54 13.08 -19.16
C SER A 13 11.07 11.68 -19.56
N GLY A 14 10.41 10.95 -18.65
CA GLY A 14 9.86 9.63 -18.91
C GLY A 14 8.76 9.65 -19.97
N GLY A 15 7.85 10.61 -19.91
CA GLY A 15 6.80 10.80 -20.92
C GLY A 15 7.37 11.16 -22.30
N ALA A 16 8.38 12.04 -22.36
CA ALA A 16 9.05 12.38 -23.62
C ALA A 16 9.75 11.16 -24.23
N VAL A 17 10.51 10.41 -23.44
CA VAL A 17 11.15 9.16 -23.88
C VAL A 17 10.10 8.16 -24.37
N TRP A 18 9.00 7.98 -23.62
CA TRP A 18 7.94 7.08 -24.03
C TRP A 18 7.33 7.45 -25.38
N TRP A 19 7.03 8.74 -25.61
CA TRP A 19 6.52 9.20 -26.90
C TRP A 19 7.50 9.04 -28.06
N LEU A 20 8.81 9.07 -27.82
CA LEU A 20 9.82 8.72 -28.82
C LEU A 20 9.86 7.21 -29.12
N LEU A 21 9.56 6.37 -28.12
CA LEU A 21 9.55 4.92 -28.25
C LEU A 21 8.29 4.39 -28.92
N VAL A 22 7.12 5.01 -28.72
CA VAL A 22 5.84 4.57 -29.30
C VAL A 22 5.90 4.34 -30.83
N PRO A 23 6.46 5.24 -31.66
CA PRO A 23 6.55 5.00 -33.10
C PRO A 23 7.69 4.05 -33.50
N THR A 24 8.73 3.91 -32.67
CA THR A 24 9.98 3.21 -33.04
C THR A 24 10.07 1.78 -32.50
N VAL A 25 9.36 1.48 -31.42
CA VAL A 25 9.44 0.21 -30.69
C VAL A 25 8.06 -0.44 -30.62
N PRO A 26 7.75 -1.42 -31.51
CA PRO A 26 6.42 -2.03 -31.61
C PRO A 26 5.90 -2.63 -30.30
N ILE A 27 6.79 -3.23 -29.51
CA ILE A 27 6.41 -3.83 -28.21
C ILE A 27 5.95 -2.78 -27.21
N VAL A 28 6.53 -1.57 -27.22
CA VAL A 28 6.07 -0.47 -26.34
C VAL A 28 4.68 -0.05 -26.79
N ARG A 29 4.49 0.22 -28.09
CA ARG A 29 3.18 0.60 -28.64
C ARG A 29 2.07 -0.39 -28.30
N THR A 30 2.28 -1.68 -28.57
CA THR A 30 1.24 -2.70 -28.36
C THR A 30 0.98 -2.94 -26.87
N ALA A 31 2.02 -2.91 -26.03
CA ALA A 31 1.88 -3.12 -24.59
C ALA A 31 1.17 -1.95 -23.88
N THR A 32 1.39 -0.70 -24.32
CA THR A 32 0.89 0.49 -23.60
C THR A 32 -0.26 1.22 -24.28
N LEU A 33 -0.42 1.12 -25.60
CA LEU A 33 -1.52 1.74 -26.36
C LEU A 33 -2.42 0.73 -27.07
N GLY A 34 -1.91 -0.46 -27.39
CA GLY A 34 -2.67 -1.45 -28.16
C GLY A 34 -2.99 -0.93 -29.56
N SER A 35 -4.26 -1.00 -29.92
CA SER A 35 -4.81 -0.52 -31.20
C SER A 35 -5.14 0.97 -31.25
N LEU A 36 -4.96 1.72 -30.16
CA LEU A 36 -5.20 3.16 -30.15
C LEU A 36 -4.31 3.88 -31.17
N ASP A 37 -4.90 4.84 -31.89
CA ASP A 37 -4.14 5.71 -32.78
C ASP A 37 -3.24 6.63 -31.93
N PRO A 38 -1.90 6.52 -32.07
CA PRO A 38 -0.99 7.33 -31.27
C PRO A 38 -1.07 8.82 -31.60
N VAL A 39 -1.53 9.23 -32.80
CA VAL A 39 -1.52 10.64 -33.22
C VAL A 39 -2.46 11.52 -32.38
N PRO A 40 -3.77 11.24 -32.26
CA PRO A 40 -4.67 12.04 -31.43
C PRO A 40 -4.32 11.95 -29.94
N VAL A 41 -3.81 10.80 -29.49
CA VAL A 41 -3.36 10.63 -28.10
C VAL A 41 -2.14 11.53 -27.84
N ALA A 42 -1.16 11.58 -28.74
CA ALA A 42 0.02 12.43 -28.63
C ALA A 42 -0.33 13.92 -28.64
N ALA A 43 -1.28 14.32 -29.49
CA ALA A 43 -1.69 15.71 -29.63
C ALA A 43 -2.20 16.31 -28.31
N LEU A 44 -2.84 15.49 -27.47
CA LEU A 44 -3.31 15.90 -26.14
C LEU A 44 -2.27 15.62 -25.05
N ASP A 45 -1.63 14.45 -25.10
CA ASP A 45 -0.76 13.98 -24.04
C ASP A 45 0.58 14.73 -24.01
N VAL A 46 1.18 15.08 -25.16
CA VAL A 46 2.45 15.82 -25.16
C VAL A 46 2.31 17.19 -24.47
N PRO A 47 1.29 18.04 -24.78
CA PRO A 47 1.11 19.29 -24.06
C PRO A 47 0.69 19.10 -22.59
N LEU A 48 -0.29 18.23 -22.32
CA LEU A 48 -0.95 18.14 -21.01
C LEU A 48 -0.22 17.23 -20.01
N PHE A 49 0.58 16.29 -20.48
CA PHE A 49 1.41 15.42 -19.66
C PHE A 49 2.87 15.88 -19.67
N VAL A 50 3.54 15.87 -20.83
CA VAL A 50 4.99 16.11 -20.92
C VAL A 50 5.35 17.57 -20.65
N VAL A 51 4.79 18.49 -21.42
CA VAL A 51 5.08 19.94 -21.28
C VAL A 51 4.57 20.47 -19.95
N ALA A 52 3.35 20.12 -19.55
CA ALA A 52 2.82 20.52 -18.25
C ALA A 52 3.69 20.01 -17.07
N SER A 53 4.22 18.78 -17.15
CA SER A 53 5.16 18.27 -16.14
C SER A 53 6.49 19.03 -16.16
N ALA A 54 7.02 19.38 -17.34
CA ALA A 54 8.25 20.17 -17.45
C ALA A 54 8.08 21.58 -16.84
N LEU A 55 6.95 22.24 -17.10
CA LEU A 55 6.61 23.54 -16.51
C LEU A 55 6.40 23.45 -14.99
N ALA A 56 5.77 22.36 -14.51
CA ALA A 56 5.65 22.09 -13.08
C ALA A 56 7.04 21.91 -12.42
N ALA A 57 7.97 21.21 -13.08
CA ALA A 57 9.36 21.08 -12.65
C ALA A 57 10.10 22.42 -12.62
N ALA A 58 9.83 23.31 -13.59
CA ALA A 58 10.37 24.67 -13.64
C ALA A 58 9.84 25.58 -12.51
N GLY A 59 8.69 25.23 -11.89
CA GLY A 59 8.15 25.89 -10.70
C GLY A 59 6.73 26.45 -10.87
N LEU A 60 6.09 26.23 -12.02
CA LEU A 60 4.72 26.71 -12.27
C LEU A 60 3.71 25.80 -11.56
N ARG A 61 3.18 26.26 -10.42
CA ARG A 61 2.27 25.47 -9.55
C ARG A 61 0.98 25.04 -10.24
N TRP A 62 0.36 25.89 -11.05
CA TRP A 62 -0.87 25.55 -11.77
C TRP A 62 -0.63 24.41 -12.77
N SER A 63 0.56 24.35 -13.35
CA SER A 63 0.95 23.31 -14.30
C SER A 63 1.04 21.93 -13.63
N ALA A 64 1.40 21.88 -12.35
CA ALA A 64 1.39 20.63 -11.57
C ALA A 64 -0.05 20.09 -11.42
N VAL A 65 -1.04 20.98 -11.23
CA VAL A 65 -2.46 20.60 -11.16
C VAL A 65 -2.93 20.06 -12.51
N VAL A 66 -2.60 20.74 -13.61
CA VAL A 66 -2.94 20.30 -14.97
C VAL A 66 -2.31 18.94 -15.28
N ALA A 67 -1.00 18.78 -15.07
CA ALA A 67 -0.30 17.53 -15.32
C ALA A 67 -0.89 16.37 -14.49
N THR A 68 -1.17 16.60 -13.21
CA THR A 68 -1.75 15.57 -12.33
C THR A 68 -3.17 15.22 -12.76
N GLY A 69 -4.02 16.22 -13.02
CA GLY A 69 -5.40 16.01 -13.46
C GLY A 69 -5.46 15.24 -14.77
N TRP A 70 -4.61 15.61 -15.74
CA TRP A 70 -4.48 14.88 -16.99
C TRP A 70 -3.97 13.44 -16.78
N THR A 71 -2.95 13.24 -15.94
CA THR A 71 -2.44 11.89 -15.62
C THR A 71 -3.54 10.97 -15.07
N VAL A 72 -4.40 11.50 -14.18
CA VAL A 72 -5.56 10.77 -13.65
C VAL A 72 -6.56 10.43 -14.77
N LEU A 73 -6.87 11.40 -15.65
CA LEU A 73 -7.78 11.16 -16.78
C LEU A 73 -7.24 10.09 -17.73
N VAL A 74 -5.94 10.13 -18.06
CA VAL A 74 -5.29 9.12 -18.88
C VAL A 74 -5.35 7.76 -18.20
N LEU A 75 -5.04 7.66 -16.91
CA LEU A 75 -5.19 6.40 -16.16
C LEU A 75 -6.61 5.83 -16.28
N LEU A 76 -7.63 6.64 -16.05
CA LEU A 76 -9.02 6.21 -16.13
C LEU A 76 -9.39 5.79 -17.55
N GLY A 77 -8.99 6.56 -18.57
CA GLY A 77 -9.22 6.25 -19.98
C GLY A 77 -8.54 4.95 -20.41
N THR A 78 -7.25 4.78 -20.08
CA THR A 78 -6.49 3.56 -20.40
C THR A 78 -7.03 2.36 -19.64
N ALA A 79 -7.43 2.51 -18.37
CA ALA A 79 -8.05 1.43 -17.60
C ALA A 79 -9.40 1.01 -18.19
N ALA A 80 -10.25 1.97 -18.58
CA ALA A 80 -11.51 1.67 -19.26
C ALA A 80 -11.27 0.97 -20.60
N TRP A 81 -10.35 1.50 -21.42
CA TRP A 81 -9.97 0.91 -22.69
C TRP A 81 -9.47 -0.53 -22.51
N ALA A 82 -8.47 -0.75 -21.65
CA ALA A 82 -7.92 -2.07 -21.36
C ALA A 82 -8.98 -3.03 -20.82
N THR A 83 -9.92 -2.52 -20.03
CA THR A 83 -11.04 -3.32 -19.51
C THR A 83 -12.03 -3.68 -20.61
N VAL A 84 -12.21 -2.90 -21.67
CA VAL A 84 -13.12 -3.22 -22.79
C VAL A 84 -12.43 -4.10 -23.83
N THR A 85 -11.23 -3.72 -24.27
CA THR A 85 -10.52 -4.31 -25.41
C THR A 85 -9.57 -5.45 -25.02
N ARG A 86 -9.19 -5.56 -23.73
CA ARG A 86 -8.10 -6.42 -23.24
C ARG A 86 -6.72 -6.10 -23.84
N GLU A 87 -6.52 -4.86 -24.27
CA GLU A 87 -5.24 -4.35 -24.77
C GLU A 87 -4.62 -3.35 -23.79
N ALA A 88 -3.41 -2.86 -24.06
CA ALA A 88 -2.79 -1.74 -23.34
C ALA A 88 -2.63 -1.93 -21.81
N GLY A 89 -2.61 -3.17 -21.31
CA GLY A 89 -2.55 -3.44 -19.86
C GLY A 89 -1.34 -2.83 -19.17
N TRP A 90 -0.18 -2.82 -19.82
CA TRP A 90 1.02 -2.17 -19.28
C TRP A 90 0.90 -0.65 -19.23
N GLY A 91 0.06 -0.06 -20.09
CA GLY A 91 -0.30 1.36 -20.02
C GLY A 91 -1.01 1.68 -18.71
N VAL A 92 -1.94 0.82 -18.27
CA VAL A 92 -2.64 1.00 -16.97
C VAL A 92 -1.64 0.96 -15.81
N VAL A 93 -0.70 0.02 -15.83
CA VAL A 93 0.35 -0.09 -14.79
C VAL A 93 1.21 1.16 -14.75
N ALA A 94 1.73 1.60 -15.91
CA ALA A 94 2.57 2.79 -16.01
C ALA A 94 1.83 4.05 -15.54
N MET A 95 0.58 4.22 -15.95
CA MET A 95 -0.23 5.38 -15.56
C MET A 95 -0.69 5.32 -14.10
N THR A 96 -0.84 4.14 -13.51
CA THR A 96 -1.08 4.00 -12.07
C THR A 96 0.11 4.52 -11.28
N ALA A 97 1.33 4.11 -11.64
CA ALA A 97 2.56 4.58 -11.00
C ALA A 97 2.75 6.10 -11.19
N ALA A 98 2.54 6.60 -12.42
CA ALA A 98 2.61 8.03 -12.73
C ALA A 98 1.59 8.86 -11.93
N THR A 99 0.35 8.37 -11.81
CA THR A 99 -0.73 9.02 -11.06
C THR A 99 -0.39 9.09 -9.57
N VAL A 100 0.01 7.97 -8.96
CA VAL A 100 0.35 7.94 -7.53
C VAL A 100 1.46 8.95 -7.23
N GLY A 101 2.54 8.94 -8.01
CA GLY A 101 3.61 9.89 -7.79
C GLY A 101 3.22 11.35 -8.11
N SER A 102 2.41 11.59 -9.14
CA SER A 102 1.88 12.92 -9.47
C SER A 102 1.04 13.50 -8.34
N VAL A 103 0.13 12.71 -7.75
CA VAL A 103 -0.71 13.15 -6.62
C VAL A 103 0.15 13.50 -5.42
N LEU A 104 1.12 12.65 -5.06
CA LEU A 104 2.04 12.91 -3.95
C LEU A 104 2.91 14.16 -4.21
N ALA A 105 3.43 14.29 -5.43
CA ALA A 105 4.23 15.44 -5.86
C ALA A 105 3.41 16.73 -5.85
N LEU A 106 2.14 16.68 -6.29
CA LEU A 106 1.20 17.80 -6.26
C LEU A 106 0.94 18.25 -4.83
N CYS A 107 0.63 17.32 -3.91
CA CYS A 107 0.49 17.63 -2.49
C CYS A 107 1.74 18.35 -1.95
N HIS A 108 2.94 17.85 -2.28
CA HIS A 108 4.18 18.48 -1.86
C HIS A 108 4.37 19.88 -2.49
N VAL A 109 4.01 20.08 -3.76
CA VAL A 109 4.17 21.39 -4.44
C VAL A 109 3.18 22.43 -3.90
N LEU A 110 1.95 22.03 -3.57
CA LEU A 110 0.89 22.93 -3.11
C LEU A 110 0.95 23.18 -1.59
N LEU A 111 1.13 22.13 -0.80
CA LEU A 111 1.07 22.17 0.67
C LEU A 111 2.45 22.23 1.33
N GLY A 112 3.54 22.05 0.57
CA GLY A 112 4.90 21.95 1.10
C GLY A 112 5.21 20.61 1.78
N ARG A 113 4.21 19.72 1.93
CA ARG A 113 4.34 18.40 2.56
C ARG A 113 3.33 17.42 1.97
N VAL A 114 3.54 16.12 2.19
CA VAL A 114 2.54 15.09 1.94
C VAL A 114 1.67 14.94 3.19
N PRO A 115 0.33 15.07 3.12
CA PRO A 115 -0.57 15.04 4.28
C PRO A 115 -0.76 13.61 4.80
N THR A 116 0.28 13.06 5.42
CA THR A 116 0.30 11.70 5.97
C THR A 116 -0.71 11.45 7.08
N GLU A 117 -1.12 12.51 7.79
CA GLU A 117 -2.15 12.50 8.82
C GLU A 117 -3.51 12.00 8.33
N LEU A 118 -3.78 12.10 7.03
CA LEU A 118 -5.00 11.58 6.42
C LEU A 118 -5.08 10.05 6.51
N VAL A 119 -3.94 9.35 6.50
CA VAL A 119 -3.89 7.88 6.59
C VAL A 119 -4.44 7.38 7.92
N THR A 120 -4.25 8.16 8.98
CA THR A 120 -4.74 7.87 10.34
C THR A 120 -5.95 8.73 10.71
N SER A 121 -6.73 9.17 9.73
CA SER A 121 -7.93 9.98 9.94
C SER A 121 -9.22 9.14 9.76
N GLY A 122 -10.36 9.68 10.20
CA GLY A 122 -11.66 9.01 10.07
C GLY A 122 -11.74 7.66 10.82
N PRO A 123 -12.14 6.55 10.16
CA PRO A 123 -12.30 5.24 10.79
C PRO A 123 -10.98 4.60 11.23
N LEU A 124 -9.84 5.09 10.75
CA LEU A 124 -8.49 4.62 11.12
C LEU A 124 -7.82 5.50 12.20
N ARG A 125 -8.57 6.42 12.81
CA ARG A 125 -8.07 7.27 13.87
C ARG A 125 -7.74 6.45 15.11
N PHE A 126 -6.55 6.69 15.67
CA PHE A 126 -6.14 6.12 16.95
C PHE A 126 -7.10 6.55 18.07
N ARG A 127 -7.75 5.57 18.69
CA ARG A 127 -8.65 5.73 19.85
C ARG A 127 -8.41 4.57 20.82
N THR A 128 -8.38 4.88 22.10
CA THR A 128 -8.34 3.88 23.16
C THR A 128 -9.68 3.16 23.25
N ALA A 129 -9.67 1.90 23.67
CA ALA A 129 -10.91 1.19 23.94
C ALA A 129 -11.71 1.91 25.04
N ASP A 130 -13.02 2.06 24.82
CA ASP A 130 -13.97 2.61 25.79
C ASP A 130 -13.98 1.72 27.05
N PRO A 131 -13.54 2.19 28.21
CA PRO A 131 -13.47 1.38 29.43
C PRO A 131 -14.85 0.98 29.97
N ASP A 132 -15.92 1.68 29.56
CA ASP A 132 -17.28 1.52 30.11
C ASP A 132 -18.18 0.61 29.25
N ALA A 133 -17.68 0.10 28.12
CA ALA A 133 -18.46 -0.76 27.24
C ALA A 133 -18.48 -2.23 27.71
N GLY A 134 -19.66 -2.86 27.61
CA GLY A 134 -19.84 -4.26 28.02
C GLY A 134 -18.98 -5.25 27.21
N PRO A 135 -18.54 -6.39 27.80
CA PRO A 135 -17.62 -7.35 27.16
C PRO A 135 -18.09 -7.84 25.79
N VAL A 136 -19.40 -8.07 25.64
CA VAL A 136 -20.01 -8.53 24.38
C VAL A 136 -19.91 -7.48 23.27
N ARG A 137 -20.05 -6.19 23.59
CA ARG A 137 -19.96 -5.08 22.63
C ARG A 137 -18.53 -4.91 22.11
N HIS A 138 -17.53 -5.09 22.98
CA HIS A 138 -16.13 -5.11 22.57
C HIS A 138 -15.80 -6.29 21.65
N LEU A 139 -16.29 -7.48 21.97
CA LEU A 139 -16.05 -8.69 21.17
C LEU A 139 -16.70 -8.58 19.79
N LEU A 140 -17.97 -8.17 19.72
CA LEU A 140 -18.69 -8.00 18.45
C LEU A 140 -18.07 -6.88 17.59
N GLY A 141 -17.76 -5.72 18.18
CA GLY A 141 -17.13 -4.62 17.46
C GLY A 141 -15.77 -5.00 16.87
N THR A 142 -14.96 -5.71 17.66
CA THR A 142 -13.65 -6.23 17.23
C THR A 142 -13.80 -7.27 16.12
N ALA A 143 -14.75 -8.20 16.25
CA ALA A 143 -15.00 -9.24 15.25
C ALA A 143 -15.47 -8.64 13.92
N VAL A 144 -16.44 -7.71 13.95
CA VAL A 144 -16.93 -7.01 12.75
C VAL A 144 -15.79 -6.23 12.10
N GLN A 145 -15.00 -5.50 12.87
CA GLN A 145 -13.90 -4.73 12.32
C GLN A 145 -12.82 -5.62 11.72
N ILE A 146 -12.48 -6.75 12.33
CA ILE A 146 -11.57 -7.74 11.75
C ILE A 146 -12.14 -8.28 10.45
N VAL A 147 -13.38 -8.75 10.43
CA VAL A 147 -14.01 -9.33 9.23
C VAL A 147 -14.09 -8.31 8.09
N VAL A 148 -14.52 -7.08 8.38
CA VAL A 148 -14.63 -6.03 7.35
C VAL A 148 -13.25 -5.59 6.87
N PHE A 149 -12.32 -5.30 7.79
CA PHE A 149 -10.99 -4.81 7.41
C PHE A 149 -10.18 -5.89 6.72
N TRP A 150 -10.08 -7.10 7.30
CA TRP A 150 -9.31 -8.19 6.71
C TRP A 150 -10.00 -8.73 5.46
N GLY A 151 -11.32 -8.87 5.47
CA GLY A 151 -12.08 -9.28 4.29
C GLY A 151 -11.89 -8.32 3.12
N LEU A 152 -11.85 -7.01 3.39
CA LEU A 152 -11.57 -6.00 2.36
C LEU A 152 -10.12 -6.07 1.86
N PHE A 153 -9.14 -5.96 2.75
CA PHE A 153 -7.72 -5.79 2.38
C PHE A 153 -7.01 -7.09 1.96
N LEU A 154 -7.45 -8.25 2.47
CA LEU A 154 -6.88 -9.57 2.17
C LEU A 154 -7.78 -10.43 1.26
N GLY A 155 -9.04 -10.04 1.06
CA GLY A 155 -9.99 -10.76 0.20
C GLY A 155 -10.40 -9.95 -1.02
N VAL A 156 -11.28 -8.97 -0.82
CA VAL A 156 -11.94 -8.22 -1.90
C VAL A 156 -10.93 -7.46 -2.77
N LEU A 157 -10.04 -6.65 -2.18
CA LEU A 157 -9.07 -5.87 -2.95
C LEU A 157 -8.10 -6.76 -3.75
N PRO A 158 -7.46 -7.78 -3.14
CA PRO A 158 -6.64 -8.73 -3.91
C PRO A 158 -7.40 -9.43 -5.04
N LEU A 159 -8.65 -9.82 -4.80
CA LEU A 159 -9.48 -10.46 -5.83
C LEU A 159 -9.74 -9.52 -7.01
N LEU A 160 -10.10 -8.26 -6.73
CA LEU A 160 -10.31 -7.24 -7.77
C LEU A 160 -9.02 -6.97 -8.55
N ILE A 161 -7.88 -6.86 -7.86
CA ILE A 161 -6.57 -6.65 -8.49
C ILE A 161 -6.21 -7.84 -9.38
N ALA A 162 -6.35 -9.07 -8.90
CA ALA A 162 -6.06 -10.28 -9.67
C ALA A 162 -7.01 -10.46 -10.87
N ALA A 163 -8.27 -10.07 -10.72
CA ALA A 163 -9.24 -10.06 -11.82
C ALA A 163 -8.85 -9.02 -12.88
N ALA A 164 -8.43 -7.83 -12.46
CA ALA A 164 -7.94 -6.78 -13.35
C ALA A 164 -6.66 -7.21 -14.09
N GLU A 165 -5.70 -7.81 -13.38
CA GLU A 165 -4.47 -8.36 -13.97
C GLU A 165 -4.77 -9.38 -15.07
N THR A 166 -5.73 -10.28 -14.83
CA THR A 166 -6.18 -11.27 -15.82
C THR A 166 -6.87 -10.59 -16.99
N ARG A 167 -7.76 -9.63 -16.72
CA ARG A 167 -8.52 -8.90 -17.73
C ARG A 167 -7.61 -8.09 -18.66
N TRP A 168 -6.58 -7.46 -18.09
CA TRP A 168 -5.60 -6.63 -18.79
C TRP A 168 -4.43 -7.41 -19.38
N ARG A 169 -4.47 -8.76 -19.33
CA ARG A 169 -3.43 -9.66 -19.87
C ARG A 169 -2.04 -9.36 -19.32
N LEU A 170 -1.96 -9.02 -18.03
CA LEU A 170 -0.72 -8.75 -17.31
C LEU A 170 -0.11 -10.00 -16.67
N ARG A 171 -0.83 -11.12 -16.67
CA ARG A 171 -0.36 -12.36 -16.08
C ARG A 171 0.77 -12.97 -16.91
N PRO A 172 1.94 -13.27 -16.31
CA PRO A 172 2.98 -14.01 -17.00
C PRO A 172 2.51 -15.44 -17.31
N PRO A 173 2.86 -16.00 -18.48
CA PRO A 173 2.56 -17.40 -18.79
C PRO A 173 3.50 -18.30 -17.99
N LEU A 174 3.05 -18.73 -16.81
CA LEU A 174 3.80 -19.66 -15.95
C LEU A 174 3.27 -21.10 -16.12
N PRO A 175 4.12 -22.12 -16.07
CA PRO A 175 3.67 -23.51 -16.04
C PRO A 175 2.81 -23.80 -14.80
N ASP A 176 1.80 -24.66 -14.95
CA ASP A 176 0.87 -25.00 -13.86
C ASP A 176 1.59 -25.54 -12.61
N ALA A 177 2.66 -26.31 -12.78
CA ALA A 177 3.48 -26.80 -11.67
C ALA A 177 4.11 -25.66 -10.86
N VAL A 178 4.57 -24.59 -11.53
CA VAL A 178 5.13 -23.41 -10.85
C VAL A 178 4.02 -22.68 -10.10
N VAL A 179 2.86 -22.48 -10.72
CA VAL A 179 1.69 -21.86 -10.08
C VAL A 179 1.28 -22.65 -8.84
N GLN A 180 1.19 -23.97 -8.92
CA GLN A 180 0.85 -24.84 -7.79
C GLN A 180 1.84 -24.72 -6.63
N VAL A 181 3.14 -24.73 -6.91
CA VAL A 181 4.19 -24.58 -5.88
C VAL A 181 4.13 -23.19 -5.24
N VAL A 182 3.97 -22.13 -6.03
CA VAL A 182 3.88 -20.75 -5.54
C VAL A 182 2.63 -20.57 -4.69
N SER A 183 1.47 -21.02 -5.16
CA SER A 183 0.21 -20.93 -4.44
C SER A 183 0.22 -21.76 -3.16
N GLY A 184 0.76 -22.99 -3.20
CA GLY A 184 0.92 -23.86 -2.03
C GLY A 184 1.85 -23.24 -0.97
N THR A 185 2.98 -22.67 -1.41
CA THR A 185 3.89 -21.92 -0.54
C THR A 185 3.19 -20.71 0.08
N GLY A 186 2.44 -19.95 -0.72
CA GLY A 186 1.62 -18.83 -0.27
C GLY A 186 0.64 -19.25 0.83
N LEU A 187 -0.05 -20.38 0.66
CA LEU A 187 -0.99 -20.89 1.65
C LEU A 187 -0.30 -21.22 2.97
N VAL A 188 0.84 -21.90 2.93
CA VAL A 188 1.63 -22.22 4.14
C VAL A 188 2.06 -20.93 4.86
N VAL A 189 2.60 -19.96 4.11
CA VAL A 189 3.01 -18.66 4.68
C VAL A 189 1.81 -17.91 5.27
N PHE A 190 0.65 -17.93 4.61
CA PHE A 190 -0.57 -17.30 5.10
C PHE A 190 -1.03 -17.91 6.42
N VAL A 191 -1.02 -19.25 6.54
CA VAL A 191 -1.39 -19.95 7.78
C VAL A 191 -0.42 -19.59 8.91
N LEU A 192 0.90 -19.64 8.67
CA LEU A 192 1.90 -19.29 9.67
C LEU A 192 1.78 -17.83 10.14
N ALA A 193 1.57 -16.90 9.20
CA ALA A 193 1.35 -15.50 9.53
C ALA A 193 0.04 -15.29 10.31
N SER A 194 -1.02 -16.02 9.96
CA SER A 194 -2.30 -15.99 10.69
C SER A 194 -2.15 -16.50 12.13
N LEU A 195 -1.37 -17.56 12.35
CA LEU A 195 -1.05 -18.06 13.70
C LEU A 195 -0.28 -17.02 14.52
N LEU A 196 0.69 -16.32 13.91
CA LEU A 196 1.40 -15.21 14.56
C LEU A 196 0.45 -14.07 14.91
N GLY A 197 -0.44 -13.69 13.98
CA GLY A 197 -1.46 -12.67 14.19
C GLY A 197 -2.39 -13.04 15.35
N LEU A 198 -2.88 -14.28 15.39
CA LEU A 198 -3.75 -14.78 16.45
C LEU A 198 -3.04 -14.78 17.82
N ALA A 199 -1.81 -15.28 17.89
CA ALA A 199 -1.01 -15.26 19.12
C ALA A 199 -0.76 -13.83 19.63
N SER A 200 -0.59 -12.88 18.71
CA SER A 200 -0.43 -11.45 19.01
C SER A 200 -1.73 -10.83 19.50
N ALA A 201 -2.87 -11.15 18.87
CA ALA A 201 -4.19 -10.69 19.30
C ALA A 201 -4.52 -11.18 20.71
N VAL A 202 -4.30 -12.48 20.97
CA VAL A 202 -4.51 -13.10 22.30
C VAL A 202 -3.62 -12.44 23.35
N SER A 203 -2.35 -12.16 23.03
CA SER A 203 -1.45 -11.50 23.98
C SER A 203 -1.90 -10.09 24.33
N MET A 204 -2.44 -9.35 23.35
CA MET A 204 -2.91 -7.99 23.54
C MET A 204 -4.25 -7.93 24.27
N SER A 205 -5.21 -8.81 23.94
CA SER A 205 -6.53 -8.84 24.60
C SER A 205 -6.43 -9.28 26.06
N THR A 206 -5.61 -10.29 26.35
CA THR A 206 -5.50 -10.84 27.72
C THR A 206 -4.66 -10.00 28.66
N ARG A 207 -3.74 -9.16 28.15
CA ARG A 207 -2.77 -8.44 28.99
C ARG A 207 -2.76 -6.91 28.79
N GLY A 208 -3.35 -6.40 27.71
CA GLY A 208 -3.36 -4.98 27.36
C GLY A 208 -4.64 -4.22 27.68
N GLY A 209 -5.73 -4.91 28.02
CA GLY A 209 -7.03 -4.28 28.30
C GLY A 209 -7.62 -3.52 27.10
N GLY A 210 -7.39 -4.03 25.88
CA GLY A 210 -7.85 -3.47 24.60
C GLY A 210 -7.53 -4.43 23.44
N THR A 211 -7.66 -3.98 22.19
CA THR A 211 -7.51 -4.81 20.98
C THR A 211 -6.41 -4.27 20.06
N PRO A 212 -5.90 -5.07 19.11
CA PRO A 212 -4.89 -4.63 18.14
C PRO A 212 -5.39 -3.64 17.10
N LEU A 213 -6.62 -3.17 17.21
CA LEU A 213 -7.22 -2.25 16.26
C LEU A 213 -6.90 -0.80 16.65
N PRO A 214 -6.53 0.07 15.69
CA PRO A 214 -6.30 1.49 15.95
C PRO A 214 -7.43 2.18 16.69
N SER A 215 -8.68 1.73 16.49
CA SER A 215 -9.90 2.27 17.08
C SER A 215 -10.18 1.80 18.53
N ALA A 216 -9.42 0.83 19.05
CA ALA A 216 -9.62 0.27 20.39
C ALA A 216 -8.29 -0.16 21.02
N MET A 217 -7.29 0.73 20.99
CA MET A 217 -5.92 0.46 21.42
C MET A 217 -5.82 0.03 22.90
N PRO A 218 -4.84 -0.82 23.26
CA PRO A 218 -4.63 -1.27 24.63
C PRO A 218 -4.28 -0.10 25.57
N ASN A 219 -4.81 -0.16 26.79
CA ASN A 219 -4.60 0.84 27.83
C ASN A 219 -3.28 0.65 28.59
N ARG A 220 -2.61 -0.49 28.41
CA ARG A 220 -1.31 -0.82 29.00
C ARG A 220 -0.33 -1.26 27.93
N LEU A 221 0.96 -0.98 28.14
CA LEU A 221 2.03 -1.48 27.29
C LEU A 221 2.13 -3.01 27.42
N VAL A 222 2.00 -3.73 26.32
CA VAL A 222 2.00 -5.21 26.31
C VAL A 222 3.37 -5.75 25.93
N VAL A 223 4.11 -6.29 26.90
CA VAL A 223 5.39 -6.98 26.69
C VAL A 223 5.24 -8.48 26.95
N ALA A 224 4.35 -9.13 26.18
CA ALA A 224 4.01 -10.54 26.38
C ALA A 224 3.79 -11.30 25.07
N GLY A 225 4.02 -12.62 25.11
CA GLY A 225 3.90 -13.47 23.92
C GLY A 225 4.85 -13.01 22.79
N PRO A 226 4.36 -12.88 21.55
CA PRO A 226 5.16 -12.43 20.41
C PRO A 226 5.82 -11.06 20.58
N TYR A 227 5.21 -10.16 21.37
CA TYR A 227 5.75 -8.81 21.64
C TYR A 227 7.08 -8.84 22.41
N ARG A 228 7.46 -9.97 23.02
CA ARG A 228 8.78 -10.13 23.68
C ARG A 228 9.91 -10.39 22.67
N VAL A 229 9.57 -10.76 21.45
CA VAL A 229 10.48 -11.22 20.39
C VAL A 229 10.61 -10.16 19.29
N VAL A 230 9.52 -9.53 18.91
CA VAL A 230 9.46 -8.47 17.89
C VAL A 230 8.46 -7.41 18.32
N ARG A 231 8.70 -6.13 18.01
CA ARG A 231 7.91 -5.03 18.55
C ARG A 231 6.49 -4.97 17.99
N ASN A 232 6.36 -5.23 16.67
CA ASN A 232 5.11 -5.13 15.93
C ASN A 232 4.74 -6.47 15.26
N PRO A 233 4.51 -7.55 16.02
CA PRO A 233 4.21 -8.87 15.48
C PRO A 233 2.88 -8.90 14.72
N MET A 234 1.92 -8.06 15.09
CA MET A 234 0.64 -7.93 14.38
C MET A 234 0.82 -7.31 12.99
N ALA A 235 1.60 -6.23 12.89
CA ALA A 235 1.94 -5.63 11.60
C ALA A 235 2.72 -6.64 10.74
N LEU A 236 3.70 -7.32 11.33
CA LEU A 236 4.45 -8.37 10.63
C LEU A 236 3.52 -9.46 10.08
N ALA A 237 2.55 -9.93 10.86
CA ALA A 237 1.53 -10.87 10.42
C ALA A 237 0.72 -10.31 9.22
N GLY A 238 0.15 -9.11 9.35
CA GLY A 238 -0.68 -8.50 8.29
C GLY A 238 0.08 -8.25 6.99
N LEU A 239 1.31 -7.73 7.06
CA LEU A 239 2.15 -7.50 5.88
C LEU A 239 2.53 -8.82 5.21
N THR A 240 2.85 -9.85 6.00
CA THR A 240 3.17 -11.19 5.50
C THR A 240 1.94 -11.86 4.89
N GLN A 241 0.76 -11.69 5.47
CA GLN A 241 -0.50 -12.18 4.92
C GLN A 241 -0.81 -11.54 3.56
N GLY A 242 -0.63 -10.22 3.42
CA GLY A 242 -0.82 -9.54 2.13
C GLY A 242 0.08 -10.13 1.02
N ALA A 243 1.36 -10.33 1.33
CA ALA A 243 2.29 -10.98 0.40
C ALA A 243 1.89 -12.44 0.11
N ALA A 244 1.49 -13.18 1.13
CA ALA A 244 1.04 -14.56 0.99
C ALA A 244 -0.21 -14.68 0.10
N VAL A 245 -1.16 -13.75 0.19
CA VAL A 245 -2.32 -13.69 -0.71
C VAL A 245 -1.89 -13.48 -2.16
N GLY A 246 -0.87 -12.64 -2.40
CA GLY A 246 -0.29 -12.48 -3.74
C GLY A 246 0.32 -13.77 -4.29
N LEU A 247 1.01 -14.54 -3.44
CA LEU A 247 1.52 -15.88 -3.79
C LEU A 247 0.38 -16.87 -4.06
N VAL A 248 -0.63 -16.94 -3.19
CA VAL A 248 -1.81 -17.80 -3.38
C VAL A 248 -2.49 -17.53 -4.72
N ALA A 249 -2.68 -16.25 -5.05
CA ALA A 249 -3.27 -15.81 -6.31
C ALA A 249 -2.35 -15.95 -7.53
N ALA A 250 -1.07 -16.31 -7.32
CA ALA A 250 0.00 -16.26 -8.31
C ALA A 250 0.02 -14.93 -9.09
N SER A 251 -0.20 -13.83 -8.37
CA SER A 251 -0.42 -12.49 -8.93
C SER A 251 0.71 -11.55 -8.52
N TRP A 252 1.47 -11.08 -9.50
CA TRP A 252 2.55 -10.13 -9.22
C TRP A 252 1.99 -8.75 -8.87
N THR A 253 0.83 -8.36 -9.42
CA THR A 253 0.18 -7.08 -9.09
C THR A 253 -0.32 -7.06 -7.65
N VAL A 254 -0.83 -8.19 -7.14
CA VAL A 254 -1.22 -8.30 -5.72
C VAL A 254 0.02 -8.26 -4.81
N LEU A 255 1.13 -8.87 -5.23
CA LEU A 255 2.42 -8.74 -4.50
C LEU A 255 2.90 -7.30 -4.46
N VAL A 256 2.87 -6.58 -5.59
CA VAL A 256 3.22 -5.15 -5.63
C VAL A 256 2.32 -4.33 -4.72
N TYR A 257 1.01 -4.59 -4.73
CA TYR A 257 0.07 -3.97 -3.80
C TYR A 257 0.43 -4.24 -2.33
N ALA A 258 0.75 -5.49 -1.96
CA ALA A 258 1.14 -5.84 -0.60
C ALA A 258 2.45 -5.17 -0.17
N VAL A 259 3.45 -5.12 -1.06
CA VAL A 259 4.73 -4.44 -0.83
C VAL A 259 4.53 -2.93 -0.70
N ALA A 260 3.74 -2.31 -1.57
CA ALA A 260 3.41 -0.89 -1.51
C ALA A 260 2.71 -0.54 -0.19
N GLY A 261 1.72 -1.34 0.22
CA GLY A 261 1.06 -1.21 1.52
C GLY A 261 2.03 -1.36 2.70
N SER A 262 2.99 -2.29 2.60
CA SER A 262 4.05 -2.48 3.61
C SER A 262 4.97 -1.26 3.75
N VAL A 263 5.35 -0.66 2.61
CA VAL A 263 6.17 0.57 2.59
C VAL A 263 5.38 1.73 3.20
N VAL A 264 4.11 1.92 2.81
CA VAL A 264 3.25 2.95 3.39
C VAL A 264 3.10 2.75 4.90
N TRP A 265 2.84 1.52 5.35
CA TRP A 265 2.72 1.23 6.78
C TRP A 265 4.02 1.55 7.53
N ASN A 266 5.18 1.10 7.03
CA ASN A 266 6.46 1.33 7.71
C ASN A 266 6.91 2.80 7.70
N CYS A 267 6.63 3.54 6.63
CA CYS A 267 7.05 4.94 6.49
C CYS A 267 6.07 5.95 7.10
N VAL A 268 4.79 5.59 7.21
CA VAL A 268 3.73 6.51 7.65
C VAL A 268 3.08 6.03 8.96
N VAL A 269 2.48 4.84 8.95
CA VAL A 269 1.68 4.36 10.09
C VAL A 269 2.56 4.09 11.31
N ARG A 270 3.68 3.38 11.12
CA ARG A 270 4.59 3.01 12.22
C ARG A 270 5.14 4.24 12.95
N PRO A 271 5.70 5.28 12.31
CA PRO A 271 6.17 6.46 13.04
C PRO A 271 5.08 7.18 13.82
N LEU A 272 3.84 7.20 13.31
CA LEU A 272 2.70 7.79 14.02
C LEU A 272 2.31 6.94 15.25
N GLU A 273 2.27 5.61 15.08
CA GLU A 273 2.00 4.67 16.17
C GLU A 273 3.08 4.73 17.27
N GLU A 274 4.36 4.73 16.89
CA GLU A 274 5.47 4.81 17.86
C GLU A 274 5.47 6.13 18.62
N ARG A 275 5.08 7.24 17.97
CA ARG A 275 4.92 8.54 18.64
C ARG A 275 3.76 8.55 19.62
N ASP A 276 2.62 7.95 19.27
CA ASP A 276 1.48 7.80 20.19
C ASP A 276 1.87 6.95 21.41
N LEU A 277 2.54 5.83 21.19
CA LEU A 277 3.01 4.96 22.26
C LEU A 277 4.03 5.67 23.17
N GLU A 278 4.93 6.46 22.62
CA GLU A 278 5.88 7.26 23.41
C GLU A 278 5.17 8.37 24.21
N GLN A 279 4.17 9.04 23.65
CA GLN A 279 3.38 10.04 24.36
C GLN A 279 2.59 9.45 25.54
N ARG A 280 2.05 8.23 25.37
CA ARG A 280 1.20 7.58 26.36
C ARG A 280 1.98 6.85 27.46
N PHE A 281 3.09 6.22 27.11
CA PHE A 281 3.84 5.31 28.01
C PHE A 281 5.25 5.81 28.35
N GLY A 282 5.74 6.88 27.73
CA GLY A 282 6.99 7.53 28.08
C GLY A 282 8.20 6.58 28.14
N ASP A 283 8.89 6.59 29.28
CA ASP A 283 10.13 5.81 29.48
C ASP A 283 9.92 4.29 29.40
N ASP A 284 8.74 3.78 29.74
CA ASP A 284 8.44 2.36 29.63
C ASP A 284 8.50 1.90 28.17
N PHE A 285 7.91 2.69 27.26
CA PHE A 285 7.99 2.41 25.84
C PHE A 285 9.41 2.58 25.31
N ARG A 286 10.15 3.62 25.74
CA ARG A 286 11.56 3.80 25.33
C ARG A 286 12.43 2.61 25.71
N ARG A 287 12.31 2.12 26.96
CA ARG A 287 13.04 0.92 27.43
C ARG A 287 12.66 -0.32 26.63
N TYR A 288 11.37 -0.52 26.38
CA TYR A 288 10.89 -1.62 25.56
C TYR A 288 11.40 -1.54 24.11
N ALA A 289 11.34 -0.36 23.49
CA ALA A 289 11.77 -0.13 22.11
C ALA A 289 13.30 -0.28 21.93
N ALA A 290 14.09 0.00 22.97
CA ALA A 290 15.52 -0.29 23.00
C ALA A 290 15.81 -1.80 23.13
N ALA A 291 14.97 -2.53 23.89
CA ALA A 291 15.15 -3.95 24.13
C ALA A 291 14.63 -4.85 23.00
N VAL A 292 13.59 -4.43 22.28
CA VAL A 292 12.92 -5.22 21.22
C VAL A 292 12.96 -4.50 19.88
N ARG A 293 13.54 -5.18 18.88
CA ARG A 293 13.66 -4.67 17.51
C ARG A 293 12.30 -4.63 16.82
N CYS A 294 12.14 -3.67 15.92
CA CYS A 294 10.87 -3.46 15.21
C CYS A 294 10.46 -4.67 14.35
N TRP A 295 11.40 -5.20 13.58
CA TRP A 295 11.15 -6.20 12.53
C TRP A 295 11.90 -7.50 12.73
N VAL A 296 13.10 -7.45 13.32
CA VAL A 296 13.98 -8.61 13.44
C VAL A 296 13.67 -9.34 14.74
N PRO A 297 13.21 -10.61 14.69
CA PRO A 297 12.95 -11.40 15.88
C PRO A 297 14.21 -11.54 16.74
N ARG A 298 14.05 -11.43 18.06
CA ARG A 298 15.10 -11.79 19.01
C ARG A 298 15.10 -13.29 19.25
N LEU A 299 16.28 -13.89 19.24
CA LEU A 299 16.47 -15.30 19.63
C LEU A 299 16.17 -15.53 21.11
N ARG A 300 16.39 -14.52 21.96
CA ARG A 300 16.09 -14.55 23.40
C ARG A 300 15.00 -13.51 23.72
N PRO A 301 13.79 -13.95 24.14
CA PRO A 301 12.71 -13.04 24.51
C PRO A 301 13.07 -12.15 25.71
N VAL A 302 12.64 -10.88 25.71
CA VAL A 302 12.77 -9.99 26.89
C VAL A 302 12.03 -10.59 28.09
N PRO A 303 12.52 -10.49 29.34
CA PRO A 303 11.78 -10.92 30.53
C PRO A 303 10.37 -10.31 30.58
N ARG A 304 9.43 -10.98 31.28
CA ARG A 304 8.08 -10.44 31.46
C ARG A 304 8.16 -9.22 32.40
N SER A 305 7.48 -8.13 32.04
CA SER A 305 7.21 -6.97 32.90
C SER A 305 5.85 -7.12 33.57
#